data_AF-A0A8K0R044-F1
#
_entry.id   AF-A0A8K0R044-F1
#
_cell.length_a   1.000
_cell.length_b   1.000
_cell.length_c   1.000
_cell.angle_alpha   90.00
_cell.angle_beta   90.00
_cell.angle_gamma   90.00
#
_symmetry.space_group_name_H-M   'P 1'
#
loop_
_entity.id
_entity.type
_entity.pdbx_description
1 polymer ?
#
loop_
_entity_poly.entity_id
_entity_poly.type
_entity_poly.pdbx_seq_one_letter_code
_entity_poly.pdbx_strand_id
1 'polypeptide(L)'
;MTVAAAIQDAVSAGVDIINLSFGWDQEVGDGHVQLRAALQTCNEHDVLVFAATSNDGLGSASGMAYPARDDRVIAIDAASAAGMWLPFNPSRDNEYKTHRFTALGESITTDFPPHLESKEGWKLMDGTSAATPVAAGIAALVLEFARQPPLGYAPKVGELLKRPEAMREVLAGVVAKRLSKNGEYRHLVPTELFKTDWERDDAGKWYSSKGHRHRAVESIAAIMGKKYGHAIVDPMHDRIQMEWRRAPWLHWRAR
;
A
#
# COMPACT_ATOMS: atom_id res chain seq x y z
N MET A 1 19.45 -0.75 -20.62
CA MET A 1 18.03 -0.56 -20.30
C MET A 1 17.94 0.59 -19.32
N THR A 2 17.12 1.62 -19.59
CA THR A 2 16.89 2.72 -18.64
C THR A 2 15.77 2.35 -17.66
N VAL A 3 15.65 3.04 -16.52
CA VAL A 3 14.54 2.80 -15.59
C VAL A 3 13.19 3.10 -16.23
N ALA A 4 13.10 4.14 -17.06
CA ALA A 4 11.90 4.44 -17.83
C ALA A 4 11.50 3.27 -18.77
N ALA A 5 12.47 2.67 -19.47
CA ALA A 5 12.21 1.52 -20.33
C ALA A 5 11.74 0.29 -19.53
N ALA A 6 12.37 0.00 -18.38
CA ALA A 6 11.97 -1.10 -17.52
C ALA A 6 10.54 -0.93 -16.96
N ILE A 7 10.14 0.31 -16.64
CA ILE A 7 8.77 0.63 -16.23
C ILE A 7 7.79 0.34 -17.38
N GLN A 8 8.10 0.78 -18.60
CA GLN A 8 7.25 0.51 -19.78
C GLN A 8 7.10 -0.99 -20.06
N ASP A 9 8.19 -1.76 -19.92
CA ASP A 9 8.15 -3.22 -20.04
C ASP A 9 7.25 -3.85 -18.98
N ALA A 10 7.35 -3.39 -17.72
CA ALA A 10 6.50 -3.88 -16.63
C ALA A 10 5.02 -3.56 -16.85
N VAL A 11 4.69 -2.33 -17.29
CA VAL A 11 3.31 -1.95 -17.65
C VAL A 11 2.79 -2.83 -18.78
N SER A 12 3.60 -3.07 -19.81
CA SER A 12 3.25 -3.94 -20.94
C SER A 12 3.02 -5.39 -20.52
N ALA A 13 3.69 -5.85 -19.46
CA ALA A 13 3.48 -7.18 -18.87
C ALA A 13 2.19 -7.27 -18.02
N GLY A 14 1.46 -6.17 -17.81
CA GLY A 14 0.17 -6.17 -17.10
C GLY A 14 0.30 -6.29 -15.58
N VAL A 15 1.40 -5.81 -14.99
CA VAL A 15 1.57 -5.80 -13.54
C VAL A 15 0.57 -4.84 -12.85
N ASP A 16 0.20 -5.13 -11.60
CA ASP A 16 -0.61 -4.21 -10.80
C ASP A 16 0.23 -3.20 -10.01
N ILE A 17 1.47 -3.58 -9.64
CA ILE A 17 2.34 -2.84 -8.73
C ILE A 17 3.79 -2.86 -9.25
N ILE A 18 4.44 -1.70 -9.22
CA ILE A 18 5.88 -1.53 -9.42
C ILE A 18 6.51 -1.00 -8.13
N ASN A 19 7.60 -1.64 -7.70
CA ASN A 19 8.39 -1.25 -6.54
C ASN A 19 9.72 -0.63 -7.00
N LEU A 20 9.96 0.63 -6.61
CA LEU A 20 11.19 1.36 -6.88
C LEU A 20 11.91 1.65 -5.55
N SER A 21 12.67 0.67 -5.06
CA SER A 21 13.49 0.78 -3.83
C SER A 21 14.72 1.69 -3.97
N PHE A 22 14.61 2.76 -4.76
CA PHE A 22 15.68 3.72 -5.04
C PHE A 22 15.08 5.04 -5.54
N GLY A 23 15.92 6.07 -5.62
CA GLY A 23 15.58 7.36 -6.21
C GLY A 23 16.82 8.24 -6.39
N TRP A 24 16.60 9.46 -6.90
CA TRP A 24 17.64 10.45 -7.14
C TRP A 24 17.25 11.80 -6.55
N ASP A 25 18.24 12.54 -6.04
CA ASP A 25 17.98 13.86 -5.47
C ASP A 25 17.59 14.90 -6.52
N GLN A 26 18.19 14.83 -7.72
CA GLN A 26 18.04 15.85 -8.76
C GLN A 26 17.09 15.44 -9.90
N GLU A 27 16.26 16.38 -10.31
CA GLU A 27 15.34 16.29 -11.46
C GLU A 27 15.94 16.90 -12.73
N VAL A 28 17.17 16.50 -13.10
CA VAL A 28 17.89 17.14 -14.21
C VAL A 28 18.15 16.15 -15.34
N GLY A 29 17.90 16.61 -16.57
CA GLY A 29 18.25 15.92 -17.82
C GLY A 29 17.15 15.04 -18.42
N ASP A 30 17.41 14.52 -19.61
CA ASP A 30 16.45 13.76 -20.43
C ASP A 30 15.90 12.50 -19.73
N GLY A 31 16.73 11.87 -18.88
CA GLY A 31 16.32 10.70 -18.11
C GLY A 31 15.16 10.98 -17.15
N HIS A 32 15.08 12.20 -16.60
CA HIS A 32 13.98 12.61 -15.74
C HIS A 32 12.68 12.84 -16.53
N VAL A 33 12.76 13.44 -17.73
CA VAL A 33 11.60 13.61 -18.63
C VAL A 33 11.03 12.23 -19.02
N GLN A 34 11.90 11.29 -19.37
CA GLN A 34 11.52 9.92 -19.70
C GLN A 34 10.88 9.19 -18.51
N LEU A 35 11.44 9.32 -17.32
CA LEU A 35 10.87 8.71 -16.11
C LEU A 35 9.50 9.30 -15.79
N ARG A 36 9.33 10.62 -15.89
CA ARG A 36 8.04 11.29 -15.67
C ARG A 36 6.96 10.83 -16.64
N ALA A 37 7.34 10.62 -17.91
CA ALA A 37 6.46 10.04 -18.92
C ALA A 37 6.12 8.57 -18.60
N ALA A 38 7.09 7.77 -18.14
CA ALA A 38 6.82 6.39 -17.73
C ALA A 38 5.87 6.29 -16.52
N LEU A 39 6.01 7.17 -15.52
CA LEU A 39 5.07 7.27 -14.40
C LEU A 39 3.67 7.72 -14.85
N GLN A 40 3.59 8.56 -15.90
CA GLN A 40 2.30 8.92 -16.51
C GLN A 40 1.63 7.68 -17.11
N THR A 41 2.38 6.87 -17.85
CA THR A 41 1.88 5.61 -18.41
C THR A 41 1.41 4.66 -17.30
N CYS A 42 2.14 4.53 -16.19
CA CYS A 42 1.66 3.75 -15.04
C CYS A 42 0.27 4.22 -14.57
N ASN A 43 0.09 5.53 -14.40
CA ASN A 43 -1.17 6.10 -13.93
C ASN A 43 -2.31 5.91 -14.94
N GLU A 44 -2.04 5.98 -16.25
CA GLU A 44 -3.02 5.74 -17.31
C GLU A 44 -3.45 4.28 -17.44
N HIS A 45 -2.60 3.35 -17.01
CA HIS A 45 -2.83 1.91 -17.03
C HIS A 45 -3.23 1.31 -15.67
N ASP A 46 -3.58 2.17 -14.70
CA ASP A 46 -3.90 1.77 -13.33
C ASP A 46 -2.80 0.89 -12.70
N VAL A 47 -1.54 1.29 -12.82
CA VAL A 47 -0.38 0.61 -12.20
C VAL A 47 0.10 1.43 -11.02
N LEU A 48 0.05 0.84 -9.82
CA LEU A 48 0.53 1.49 -8.61
C LEU A 48 2.06 1.50 -8.59
N VAL A 49 2.65 2.65 -8.27
CA VAL A 49 4.10 2.77 -8.09
C VAL A 49 4.40 3.12 -6.63
N PHE A 50 5.28 2.34 -6.00
CA PHE A 50 5.81 2.61 -4.67
C PHE A 50 7.28 2.96 -4.77
N ALA A 51 7.75 3.97 -4.05
CA ALA A 51 9.15 4.36 -4.08
C ALA A 51 9.73 4.75 -2.71
N ALA A 52 11.02 4.46 -2.53
CA ALA A 52 11.80 4.81 -1.36
C ALA A 52 12.07 6.32 -1.30
N THR A 53 11.89 6.94 -0.12
CA THR A 53 11.97 8.40 0.01
C THR A 53 13.39 8.96 0.08
N SER A 54 14.30 8.35 0.84
CA SER A 54 15.75 8.61 0.93
C SER A 54 16.29 8.03 2.25
N ASN A 55 17.60 7.85 2.36
CA ASN A 55 18.30 7.49 3.60
C ASN A 55 19.29 8.58 4.08
N ASP A 56 19.22 9.78 3.51
CA ASP A 56 20.21 10.84 3.75
C ASP A 56 19.80 11.78 4.91
N GLY A 57 18.66 11.52 5.55
CA GLY A 57 18.15 12.35 6.64
C GLY A 57 17.98 13.82 6.23
N LEU A 58 18.50 14.73 7.06
CA LEU A 58 18.57 16.17 6.76
C LEU A 58 19.67 16.54 5.74
N GLY A 59 20.51 15.59 5.35
CA GLY A 59 21.59 15.79 4.38
C GLY A 59 21.13 15.74 2.92
N SER A 60 19.89 15.32 2.63
CA SER A 60 19.37 15.34 1.26
C SER A 60 19.22 16.77 0.77
N ALA A 61 19.90 17.10 -0.34
CA ALA A 61 19.84 18.42 -0.95
C ALA A 61 18.44 18.79 -1.46
N SER A 62 17.63 17.78 -1.78
CA SER A 62 16.27 17.94 -2.30
C SER A 62 15.20 17.57 -1.28
N GLY A 63 15.57 17.15 -0.08
CA GLY A 63 14.64 16.63 0.92
C GLY A 63 14.19 15.21 0.61
N MET A 64 13.46 14.96 -0.49
CA MET A 64 12.94 13.64 -0.85
C MET A 64 13.32 13.28 -2.28
N ALA A 65 13.77 12.04 -2.47
CA ALA A 65 14.21 11.54 -3.76
C ALA A 65 13.06 11.47 -4.78
N TYR A 66 13.37 11.72 -6.04
CA TYR A 66 12.50 11.40 -7.16
C TYR A 66 12.69 9.93 -7.55
N PRO A 67 11.63 9.13 -7.82
CA PRO A 67 10.25 9.56 -8.05
C PRO A 67 9.34 9.54 -6.83
N ALA A 68 9.84 9.28 -5.61
CA ALA A 68 8.97 9.22 -4.42
C ALA A 68 8.21 10.53 -4.15
N ARG A 69 8.74 11.68 -4.56
CA ARG A 69 8.06 12.97 -4.47
C ARG A 69 7.00 13.25 -5.56
N ASP A 70 6.81 12.36 -6.53
CA ASP A 70 5.79 12.51 -7.57
C ASP A 70 4.39 12.15 -7.04
N ASP A 71 3.37 12.96 -7.35
CA ASP A 71 2.00 12.75 -6.86
C ASP A 71 1.35 11.45 -7.36
N ARG A 72 1.91 10.80 -8.38
CA ARG A 72 1.45 9.48 -8.86
C ARG A 72 2.09 8.31 -8.11
N VAL A 73 3.09 8.58 -7.26
CA VAL A 73 3.89 7.57 -6.55
C VAL A 73 3.54 7.54 -5.06
N ILE A 74 3.38 6.34 -4.50
CA ILE A 74 3.17 6.17 -3.06
C ILE A 74 4.55 6.12 -2.39
N ALA A 75 4.88 7.21 -1.71
CA ALA A 75 6.15 7.43 -1.03
C ALA A 75 6.25 6.64 0.28
N ILE A 76 7.34 5.88 0.45
CA ILE A 76 7.56 5.01 1.60
C ILE A 76 8.82 5.38 2.38
N ASP A 77 8.60 5.77 3.63
CA ASP A 77 9.60 5.92 4.67
C ASP A 77 9.82 4.58 5.42
N ALA A 78 10.94 4.47 6.11
CA ALA A 78 11.25 3.34 6.97
C ALA A 78 10.83 3.58 8.43
N ALA A 79 10.43 2.53 9.11
CA ALA A 79 10.14 2.51 10.53
C ALA A 79 10.76 1.28 11.20
N SER A 80 10.97 1.39 12.52
CA SER A 80 11.34 0.26 13.38
C SER A 80 10.19 -0.75 13.52
N ALA A 81 10.48 -1.89 14.15
CA ALA A 81 9.46 -2.88 14.52
C ALA A 81 8.34 -2.33 15.43
N ALA A 82 8.62 -1.26 16.18
CA ALA A 82 7.63 -0.55 17.00
C ALA A 82 6.82 0.49 16.21
N GLY A 83 7.06 0.63 14.90
CA GLY A 83 6.45 1.64 14.05
C GLY A 83 7.01 3.05 14.23
N MET A 84 8.19 3.18 14.88
CA MET A 84 8.84 4.48 15.05
C MET A 84 9.56 4.90 13.78
N TRP A 85 9.43 6.17 13.43
CA TRP A 85 10.18 6.78 12.34
C TRP A 85 11.70 6.71 12.58
N LEU A 86 12.46 6.43 11.53
CA LEU A 86 13.92 6.30 11.61
C LEU A 86 14.64 7.59 11.20
N PRO A 87 15.74 7.98 11.88
CA PRO A 87 16.45 9.26 11.66
C PRO A 87 16.97 9.51 10.24
N PHE A 88 17.23 8.45 9.49
CA PHE A 88 17.74 8.56 8.12
C PHE A 88 16.66 8.87 7.08
N ASN A 89 15.38 8.78 7.44
CA ASN A 89 14.31 9.22 6.55
C ASN A 89 14.39 10.73 6.33
N PRO A 90 13.85 11.23 5.22
CA PRO A 90 13.83 12.66 4.99
C PRO A 90 12.82 13.38 5.89
N SER A 91 13.10 14.66 6.20
CA SER A 91 12.20 15.51 6.99
C SER A 91 10.78 15.49 6.44
N ARG A 92 9.77 15.53 7.32
CA ARG A 92 8.36 15.69 6.93
C ARG A 92 7.93 17.14 6.76
N ASP A 93 8.70 18.07 7.30
CA ASP A 93 8.54 19.50 7.04
C ASP A 93 9.17 19.83 5.69
N ASN A 94 8.43 19.52 4.63
CA ASN A 94 8.84 19.78 3.26
C ASN A 94 7.62 20.16 2.41
N GLU A 95 7.88 20.72 1.22
CA GLU A 95 6.84 21.21 0.32
C GLU A 95 6.02 20.11 -0.37
N TYR A 96 6.38 18.85 -0.18
CA TYR A 96 5.75 17.73 -0.89
C TYR A 96 4.38 17.40 -0.28
N LYS A 97 3.34 17.58 -1.09
CA LYS A 97 1.94 17.35 -0.69
C LYS A 97 1.55 15.87 -0.65
N THR A 98 2.43 14.96 -1.08
CA THR A 98 2.17 13.52 -1.15
C THR A 98 1.94 12.91 0.23
N HIS A 99 0.89 12.09 0.37
CA HIS A 99 0.72 11.26 1.56
C HIS A 99 1.82 10.19 1.63
N ARG A 100 2.78 10.40 2.54
CA ARG A 100 3.85 9.45 2.86
C ARG A 100 3.41 8.44 3.90
N PHE A 101 3.71 7.16 3.67
CA PHE A 101 3.53 6.08 4.65
C PHE A 101 4.89 5.64 5.20
N THR A 102 4.90 5.01 6.37
CA THR A 102 6.06 4.25 6.84
C THR A 102 5.75 2.76 6.81
N ALA A 103 6.75 1.95 6.49
CA ALA A 103 6.71 0.49 6.62
C ALA A 103 7.94 0.00 7.39
N LEU A 104 7.93 -1.25 7.85
CA LEU A 104 9.09 -1.84 8.53
C LEU A 104 10.30 -1.80 7.59
N GLY A 105 11.36 -1.12 8.02
CA GLY A 105 12.60 -0.97 7.24
C GLY A 105 13.84 -0.93 8.10
N GLU A 106 13.74 -1.33 9.37
CA GLU A 106 14.86 -1.55 10.27
C GLU A 106 15.05 -3.06 10.46
N SER A 107 16.28 -3.54 10.36
CA SER A 107 16.68 -4.92 10.61
C SER A 107 15.86 -5.95 9.84
N ILE A 108 15.56 -5.66 8.56
CA ILE A 108 14.88 -6.60 7.68
C ILE A 108 15.87 -7.67 7.23
N THR A 109 15.55 -8.94 7.45
CA THR A 109 16.30 -10.05 6.87
C THR A 109 15.95 -10.16 5.37
N THR A 110 16.96 -10.06 4.51
CA THR A 110 16.82 -10.18 3.06
C THR A 110 17.70 -11.31 2.53
N ASP A 111 17.24 -11.97 1.47
CA ASP A 111 18.11 -12.85 0.69
C ASP A 111 19.24 -12.02 0.07
N PHE A 112 20.47 -12.50 0.21
CA PHE A 112 21.66 -11.77 -0.24
C PHE A 112 22.59 -12.69 -1.01
N PRO A 113 23.04 -12.33 -2.23
CA PRO A 113 23.87 -13.20 -3.03
C PRO A 113 25.18 -13.57 -2.32
N PRO A 114 25.48 -14.88 -2.11
CA PRO A 114 26.62 -15.31 -1.32
C PRO A 114 27.99 -14.85 -1.81
N HIS A 115 28.06 -14.53 -3.11
CA HIS A 115 29.29 -14.15 -3.80
C HIS A 115 29.64 -12.65 -3.70
N LEU A 116 28.73 -11.82 -3.17
CA LEU A 116 28.99 -10.38 -3.06
C LEU A 116 29.65 -10.03 -1.72
N GLU A 117 28.98 -10.30 -0.59
CA GLU A 117 29.44 -9.84 0.74
C GLU A 117 29.06 -10.77 1.90
N SER A 118 27.92 -11.49 1.84
CA SER A 118 27.48 -12.36 2.93
C SER A 118 27.57 -13.82 2.54
N LYS A 119 28.48 -14.58 3.16
CA LYS A 119 28.55 -16.04 2.94
C LYS A 119 27.31 -16.79 3.43
N GLU A 120 26.45 -16.15 4.21
CA GLU A 120 25.27 -16.77 4.83
C GLU A 120 24.06 -16.84 3.90
N GLY A 121 24.11 -16.16 2.75
CA GLY A 121 22.99 -16.12 1.79
C GLY A 121 21.87 -15.17 2.17
N TRP A 122 22.02 -14.44 3.28
CA TRP A 122 21.11 -13.41 3.74
C TRP A 122 21.87 -12.23 4.38
N LYS A 123 21.21 -11.09 4.53
CA LYS A 123 21.75 -9.88 5.17
C LYS A 123 20.65 -9.13 5.93
N LEU A 124 21.00 -8.47 7.03
CA LEU A 124 20.12 -7.46 7.63
C LEU A 124 20.27 -6.15 6.86
N MET A 125 19.14 -5.56 6.48
CA MET A 125 19.10 -4.29 5.78
C MET A 125 18.25 -3.27 6.56
N ASP A 126 18.80 -2.07 6.65
CA ASP A 126 18.11 -0.87 7.11
C ASP A 126 17.93 0.08 5.93
N GLY A 127 16.75 0.69 5.80
CA GLY A 127 16.53 1.73 4.80
C GLY A 127 15.10 1.81 4.28
N THR A 128 14.79 2.95 3.68
CA THR A 128 13.56 3.18 2.91
C THR A 128 13.44 2.21 1.73
N SER A 129 14.58 1.81 1.15
CA SER A 129 14.68 0.75 0.15
C SER A 129 14.15 -0.60 0.63
N ALA A 130 14.37 -0.96 1.90
CA ALA A 130 13.85 -2.18 2.51
C ALA A 130 12.37 -2.05 2.92
N ALA A 131 11.93 -0.85 3.33
CA ALA A 131 10.53 -0.59 3.67
C ALA A 131 9.58 -0.58 2.45
N THR A 132 10.06 -0.10 1.30
CA THR A 132 9.24 0.03 0.07
C THR A 132 8.61 -1.29 -0.39
N PRO A 133 9.35 -2.43 -0.50
CA PRO A 133 8.75 -3.70 -0.92
C PRO A 133 7.79 -4.26 0.13
N VAL A 134 8.00 -3.99 1.43
CA VAL A 134 7.05 -4.34 2.49
C VAL A 134 5.72 -3.62 2.27
N ALA A 135 5.75 -2.31 2.00
CA ALA A 135 4.54 -1.54 1.70
C ALA A 135 3.85 -1.99 0.39
N ALA A 136 4.63 -2.27 -0.66
CA ALA A 136 4.11 -2.80 -1.91
C ALA A 136 3.41 -4.16 -1.71
N GLY A 137 3.99 -5.05 -0.89
CA GLY A 137 3.38 -6.33 -0.52
C GLY A 137 2.07 -6.17 0.25
N ILE A 138 2.00 -5.21 1.19
CA ILE A 138 0.75 -4.89 1.90
C ILE A 138 -0.32 -4.41 0.93
N ALA A 139 0.02 -3.54 -0.03
CA ALA A 139 -0.91 -3.09 -1.05
C ALA A 139 -1.36 -4.24 -1.98
N ALA A 140 -0.46 -5.17 -2.31
CA ALA A 140 -0.80 -6.39 -3.05
C ALA A 140 -1.85 -7.23 -2.31
N LEU A 141 -1.71 -7.37 -0.98
CA LEU A 141 -2.73 -8.05 -0.16
C LEU A 141 -4.08 -7.33 -0.17
N VAL A 142 -4.09 -5.99 -0.18
CA VAL A 142 -5.33 -5.20 -0.31
C VAL A 142 -6.01 -5.46 -1.66
N LEU A 143 -5.24 -5.45 -2.76
CA LEU A 143 -5.77 -5.76 -4.09
C LEU A 143 -6.31 -7.19 -4.17
N GLU A 144 -5.57 -8.15 -3.62
CA GLU A 144 -5.99 -9.54 -3.58
C GLU A 144 -7.27 -9.71 -2.75
N PHE A 145 -7.36 -9.07 -1.58
CA PHE A 145 -8.56 -9.09 -0.77
C PHE A 145 -9.78 -8.51 -1.49
N ALA A 146 -9.59 -7.44 -2.29
CA ALA A 146 -10.64 -6.83 -3.08
C ALA A 146 -11.20 -7.73 -4.18
N ARG A 147 -10.45 -8.74 -4.63
CA ARG A 147 -10.92 -9.74 -5.60
C ARG A 147 -11.77 -10.84 -4.97
N GLN A 148 -11.76 -10.97 -3.65
CA GLN A 148 -12.42 -12.06 -2.95
C GLN A 148 -13.79 -11.63 -2.37
N PRO A 149 -14.72 -12.58 -2.13
CA PRO A 149 -16.01 -12.26 -1.52
C PRO A 149 -15.89 -11.62 -0.12
N PRO A 150 -16.76 -10.67 0.24
CA PRO A 150 -17.84 -10.14 -0.58
C PRO A 150 -17.36 -9.01 -1.51
N LEU A 151 -16.20 -8.40 -1.26
CA LEU A 151 -15.75 -7.20 -1.97
C LEU A 151 -15.57 -7.41 -3.48
N GLY A 152 -15.21 -8.63 -3.90
CA GLY A 152 -15.15 -9.03 -5.31
C GLY A 152 -16.49 -8.98 -6.05
N TYR A 153 -17.63 -8.87 -5.36
CA TYR A 153 -18.92 -8.60 -5.98
C TYR A 153 -19.09 -7.12 -6.39
N ALA A 154 -18.22 -6.23 -5.92
CA ALA A 154 -18.13 -4.82 -6.30
C ALA A 154 -16.84 -4.58 -7.13
N PRO A 155 -16.78 -5.03 -8.40
CA PRO A 155 -15.56 -5.00 -9.21
C PRO A 155 -15.00 -3.58 -9.39
N LYS A 156 -15.87 -2.57 -9.39
CA LYS A 156 -15.46 -1.17 -9.51
C LYS A 156 -14.56 -0.71 -8.37
N VAL A 157 -14.73 -1.27 -7.16
CA VAL A 157 -13.82 -1.01 -6.04
C VAL A 157 -12.42 -1.52 -6.34
N GLY A 158 -12.30 -2.75 -6.86
CA GLY A 158 -11.01 -3.34 -7.24
C GLY A 158 -10.30 -2.55 -8.33
N GLU A 159 -11.02 -2.12 -9.37
CA GLU A 159 -10.49 -1.23 -10.42
C GLU A 159 -9.96 0.08 -9.84
N LEU A 160 -10.76 0.77 -9.02
CA LEU A 160 -10.39 2.05 -8.44
C LEU A 160 -9.22 1.92 -7.47
N LEU A 161 -9.10 0.83 -6.73
CA LEU A 161 -7.98 0.58 -5.80
C LEU A 161 -6.62 0.52 -6.49
N LYS A 162 -6.57 0.25 -7.79
CA LYS A 162 -5.34 0.32 -8.58
C LYS A 162 -4.87 1.76 -8.87
N ARG A 163 -5.64 2.77 -8.47
CA ARG A 163 -5.27 4.18 -8.55
C ARG A 163 -4.61 4.67 -7.26
N PRO A 164 -3.53 5.46 -7.33
CA PRO A 164 -2.79 5.89 -6.15
C PRO A 164 -3.65 6.70 -5.18
N GLU A 165 -4.61 7.50 -5.65
CA GLU A 165 -5.49 8.27 -4.77
C GLU A 165 -6.46 7.40 -3.99
N ALA A 166 -6.93 6.28 -4.54
CA ALA A 166 -7.81 5.36 -3.83
C ALA A 166 -7.01 4.50 -2.84
N MET A 167 -5.88 3.94 -3.31
CA MET A 167 -5.01 3.12 -2.47
C MET A 167 -4.52 3.90 -1.25
N ARG A 168 -4.15 5.18 -1.41
CA ARG A 168 -3.76 6.05 -0.27
C ARG A 168 -4.87 6.19 0.78
N GLU A 169 -6.14 6.31 0.39
CA GLU A 169 -7.25 6.43 1.35
C GLU A 169 -7.45 5.15 2.13
N VAL A 170 -7.40 4.00 1.44
CA VAL A 170 -7.57 2.69 2.07
C VAL A 170 -6.37 2.38 2.97
N LEU A 171 -5.14 2.59 2.50
CA LEU A 171 -3.97 2.45 3.34
C LEU A 171 -4.06 3.38 4.57
N ALA A 172 -4.46 4.64 4.40
CA ALA A 172 -4.55 5.58 5.52
C ALA A 172 -5.70 5.29 6.50
N GLY A 173 -6.84 4.80 6.01
CA GLY A 173 -8.05 4.67 6.80
C GLY A 173 -8.22 3.31 7.48
N VAL A 174 -7.69 2.23 6.91
CA VAL A 174 -7.90 0.86 7.45
C VAL A 174 -6.62 0.04 7.64
N VAL A 175 -5.48 0.45 7.09
CA VAL A 175 -4.21 -0.27 7.26
C VAL A 175 -3.25 0.47 8.17
N ALA A 176 -3.22 1.81 8.10
CA ALA A 176 -2.22 2.60 8.79
C ALA A 176 -2.63 2.94 10.22
N LYS A 177 -1.64 2.97 11.10
CA LYS A 177 -1.72 3.52 12.45
C LYS A 177 -0.81 4.73 12.62
N ARG A 178 -1.16 5.58 13.56
CA ARG A 178 -0.32 6.68 14.04
C ARG A 178 0.08 6.38 15.48
N LEU A 179 1.33 6.65 15.84
CA LEU A 179 1.82 6.46 17.20
C LEU A 179 1.14 7.38 18.23
N SER A 180 0.61 8.51 17.79
CA SER A 180 -0.19 9.41 18.62
C SER A 180 -1.35 9.99 17.80
N LYS A 181 -2.37 10.54 18.48
CA LYS A 181 -3.54 11.15 17.81
C LYS A 181 -3.15 12.23 16.79
N ASN A 182 -2.09 12.97 17.11
CA ASN A 182 -1.52 14.02 16.26
C ASN A 182 -0.26 13.55 15.52
N GLY A 183 0.04 12.25 15.55
CA GLY A 183 1.22 11.68 14.92
C GLY A 183 1.17 11.87 13.42
N GLU A 184 2.27 12.35 12.87
CA GLU A 184 2.39 12.63 11.43
C GLU A 184 2.68 11.36 10.62
N TYR A 185 3.21 10.34 11.28
CA TYR A 185 3.61 9.07 10.68
C TYR A 185 2.43 8.11 10.56
N ARG A 186 2.11 7.72 9.33
CA ARG A 186 1.13 6.69 9.01
C ARG A 186 1.87 5.38 8.76
N HIS A 187 2.05 4.60 9.82
CA HIS A 187 2.73 3.31 9.76
C HIS A 187 1.78 2.22 9.30
N LEU A 188 2.17 1.48 8.24
CA LEU A 188 1.36 0.41 7.68
C LEU A 188 1.39 -0.82 8.60
N VAL A 189 0.20 -1.19 9.10
CA VAL A 189 0.01 -2.34 10.00
C VAL A 189 -1.01 -3.27 9.35
N PRO A 190 -0.59 -4.28 8.57
CA PRO A 190 -1.52 -5.12 7.79
C PRO A 190 -2.54 -5.85 8.66
N THR A 191 -2.19 -6.14 9.93
CA THR A 191 -3.08 -6.76 10.91
C THR A 191 -4.20 -5.84 11.40
N GLU A 192 -4.23 -4.56 11.01
CA GLU A 192 -5.42 -3.71 11.24
C GLU A 192 -6.58 -4.08 10.33
N LEU A 193 -6.27 -4.46 9.10
CA LEU A 193 -7.25 -4.90 8.12
C LEU A 193 -7.44 -6.41 8.17
N PHE A 194 -6.35 -7.18 8.18
CA PHE A 194 -6.36 -8.65 8.13
C PHE A 194 -6.25 -9.24 9.54
N LYS A 195 -7.33 -9.15 10.31
CA LYS A 195 -7.42 -9.71 11.67
C LYS A 195 -7.83 -11.18 11.64
N THR A 196 -7.12 -12.00 12.39
CA THR A 196 -7.49 -13.38 12.73
C THR A 196 -7.58 -13.51 14.24
N ASP A 197 -8.33 -14.49 14.73
CA ASP A 197 -8.35 -14.87 16.14
C ASP A 197 -8.35 -16.40 16.27
N TRP A 198 -8.17 -16.89 17.49
CA TRP A 198 -8.08 -18.32 17.77
C TRP A 198 -9.40 -19.08 17.51
N GLU A 199 -10.53 -18.37 17.42
CA GLU A 199 -11.82 -18.95 17.04
C GLU A 199 -12.01 -18.98 15.51
N ARG A 200 -11.30 -18.13 14.77
CA ARG A 200 -11.47 -17.84 13.34
C ARG A 200 -10.12 -17.58 12.69
N ASP A 201 -9.42 -18.68 12.46
CA ASP A 201 -8.17 -18.74 11.71
C ASP A 201 -8.32 -18.18 10.28
N ASP A 202 -9.50 -18.30 9.67
CA ASP A 202 -9.85 -17.78 8.34
C ASP A 202 -10.48 -16.37 8.34
N ALA A 203 -10.39 -15.62 9.45
CA ALA A 203 -11.04 -14.32 9.68
C ALA A 203 -12.59 -14.37 9.67
N GLY A 204 -13.17 -15.57 9.60
CA GLY A 204 -14.59 -15.85 9.58
C GLY A 204 -15.20 -15.80 8.18
N LYS A 205 -16.35 -16.47 8.01
CA LYS A 205 -17.14 -16.43 6.77
C LYS A 205 -17.48 -14.99 6.38
N TRP A 206 -17.35 -14.67 5.09
CA TRP A 206 -17.53 -13.31 4.57
C TRP A 206 -18.93 -12.72 4.81
N TYR A 207 -19.94 -13.57 4.91
CA TYR A 207 -21.32 -13.19 5.22
C TYR A 207 -21.58 -13.10 6.73
N SER A 208 -20.64 -13.49 7.60
CA SER A 208 -20.83 -13.35 9.04
C SER A 208 -20.56 -11.90 9.45
N SER A 209 -21.61 -11.17 9.88
CA SER A 209 -21.49 -9.76 10.29
C SER A 209 -20.53 -9.56 11.48
N LYS A 210 -20.27 -10.62 12.25
CA LYS A 210 -19.34 -10.62 13.38
C LYS A 210 -17.90 -10.94 12.97
N GLY A 211 -17.66 -11.37 11.73
CA GLY A 211 -16.35 -11.78 11.20
C GLY A 211 -15.40 -10.60 11.03
N HIS A 212 -14.10 -10.84 11.21
CA HIS A 212 -13.07 -9.84 10.90
C HIS A 212 -13.07 -9.49 9.42
N ARG A 213 -13.27 -10.50 8.56
CA ARG A 213 -13.40 -10.32 7.11
C ARG A 213 -14.52 -9.35 6.74
N HIS A 214 -15.70 -9.50 7.34
CA HIS A 214 -16.83 -8.63 7.06
C HIS A 214 -16.55 -7.18 7.50
N ARG A 215 -15.96 -6.99 8.69
CA ARG A 215 -15.55 -5.65 9.15
C ARG A 215 -14.52 -4.99 8.25
N ALA A 216 -13.53 -5.74 7.78
CA ALA A 216 -12.52 -5.25 6.83
C ALA A 216 -13.19 -4.75 5.54
N VAL A 217 -14.13 -5.53 5.01
CA VAL A 217 -14.88 -5.20 3.79
C VAL A 217 -15.72 -3.95 3.97
N GLU A 218 -16.52 -3.86 5.03
CA GLU A 218 -17.33 -2.68 5.31
C GLU A 218 -16.47 -1.42 5.52
N SER A 219 -15.28 -1.56 6.10
CA SER A 219 -14.38 -0.41 6.27
C SER A 219 -13.84 0.10 4.93
N ILE A 220 -13.43 -0.80 4.03
CA ILE A 220 -13.02 -0.43 2.66
C ILE A 220 -14.20 0.17 1.90
N ALA A 221 -15.38 -0.47 1.96
CA ALA A 221 -16.58 -0.02 1.28
C ALA A 221 -17.04 1.37 1.75
N ALA A 222 -16.94 1.67 3.04
CA ALA A 222 -17.25 2.99 3.58
C ALA A 222 -16.32 4.07 3.04
N ILE A 223 -15.01 3.82 3.00
CA ILE A 223 -14.01 4.77 2.44
C ILE A 223 -14.27 4.99 0.95
N MET A 224 -14.41 3.90 0.20
CA MET A 224 -14.57 3.94 -1.25
C MET A 224 -15.91 4.57 -1.65
N GLY A 225 -17.01 4.17 -1.00
CA GLY A 225 -18.33 4.74 -1.22
C GLY A 225 -18.41 6.23 -0.88
N LYS A 226 -17.73 6.67 0.18
CA LYS A 226 -17.65 8.11 0.52
C LYS A 226 -16.92 8.92 -0.55
N LYS A 227 -15.84 8.38 -1.13
CA LYS A 227 -15.00 9.09 -2.12
C LYS A 227 -15.54 9.04 -3.54
N TYR A 228 -16.12 7.92 -3.94
CA TYR A 228 -16.50 7.64 -5.32
C TYR A 228 -18.01 7.40 -5.53
N GLY A 229 -18.81 7.55 -4.47
CA GLY A 229 -20.25 7.34 -4.45
C GLY A 229 -20.63 5.92 -4.00
N HIS A 230 -21.68 5.80 -3.18
CA HIS A 230 -22.09 4.51 -2.60
C HIS A 230 -22.53 3.47 -3.63
N ALA A 231 -22.96 3.89 -4.82
CA ALA A 231 -23.37 2.99 -5.89
C ALA A 231 -22.30 1.96 -6.31
N ILE A 232 -21.00 2.25 -6.08
CA ILE A 232 -19.93 1.31 -6.43
C ILE A 232 -19.87 0.10 -5.49
N VAL A 233 -20.49 0.16 -4.31
CA VAL A 233 -20.51 -0.94 -3.32
C VAL A 233 -21.86 -1.65 -3.22
N ASP A 234 -22.93 -1.08 -3.78
CA ASP A 234 -24.28 -1.68 -3.74
C ASP A 234 -24.33 -3.15 -4.20
N PRO A 235 -23.66 -3.56 -5.31
CA PRO A 235 -23.66 -4.96 -5.73
C PRO A 235 -23.13 -5.92 -4.67
N MET A 236 -22.14 -5.49 -3.88
CA MET A 236 -21.62 -6.26 -2.77
C MET A 236 -22.64 -6.39 -1.64
N HIS A 237 -23.25 -5.28 -1.23
CA HIS A 237 -24.27 -5.27 -0.17
C HIS A 237 -25.49 -6.11 -0.55
N ASP A 238 -25.94 -6.05 -1.80
CA ASP A 238 -27.05 -6.87 -2.31
C ASP A 238 -26.76 -8.38 -2.20
N ARG A 239 -25.51 -8.79 -2.50
CA ARG A 239 -25.09 -10.20 -2.38
C ARG A 239 -25.03 -10.65 -0.93
N ILE A 240 -24.56 -9.80 -0.02
CA ILE A 240 -24.60 -10.09 1.43
C ILE A 240 -26.06 -10.26 1.90
N GLN A 241 -26.95 -9.34 1.52
CA GLN A 241 -28.37 -9.41 1.89
C GLN A 241 -29.08 -10.64 1.31
N MET A 242 -28.71 -11.05 0.09
CA MET A 242 -29.23 -12.28 -0.52
C MET A 242 -28.83 -13.53 0.29
N GLU A 243 -27.58 -13.64 0.74
CA GLU A 243 -27.14 -14.77 1.57
C GLU A 243 -27.78 -14.77 2.95
N TRP A 244 -27.96 -13.60 3.57
CA TRP A 244 -28.70 -13.50 4.85
C TRP A 244 -30.16 -13.94 4.74
N ARG A 245 -30.82 -13.68 3.60
CA ARG A 245 -32.18 -14.19 3.34
C ARG A 245 -32.22 -15.70 3.16
N ARG A 246 -31.18 -16.32 2.60
CA ARG A 246 -31.09 -17.78 2.40
C ARG A 246 -30.82 -18.54 3.69
N ALA A 247 -30.08 -17.95 4.62
CA ALA A 247 -29.76 -18.57 5.90
C ALA A 247 -29.89 -17.54 7.05
N PRO A 248 -31.12 -17.27 7.54
CA PRO A 248 -31.40 -16.21 8.50
C PRO A 248 -30.65 -16.32 9.84
N TRP A 249 -30.29 -17.54 10.25
CA TRP A 249 -29.49 -17.80 11.46
C TRP A 249 -28.07 -17.23 11.38
N LEU A 250 -27.56 -16.93 10.18
CA LEU A 250 -26.24 -16.30 9.99
C LEU A 250 -26.21 -14.82 10.41
N HIS A 251 -27.38 -14.17 10.51
CA HIS A 251 -27.47 -12.74 10.86
C HIS A 251 -27.96 -12.48 12.29
N TRP A 252 -28.23 -13.50 13.12
CA TRP A 252 -29.03 -13.36 14.36
C TRP A 252 -28.59 -12.13 15.19
N ARG A 253 -29.51 -11.16 15.22
CA ARG A 253 -29.34 -9.76 15.58
C ARG A 253 -28.97 -9.61 17.06
N ALA A 254 -27.97 -8.78 17.35
CA ALA A 254 -28.06 -7.96 18.55
C ALA A 254 -29.32 -7.10 18.41
N ARG A 255 -30.27 -7.28 19.33
CA ARG A 255 -31.22 -6.21 19.65
C ARG A 255 -30.46 -5.11 20.37
#